data_AF-A0A958AYQ1-F1
#
_entry.id   AF-A0A958AYQ1-F1
#
_cell.length_a   1.000
_cell.length_b   1.000
_cell.length_c   1.000
_cell.angle_alpha   90.00
_cell.angle_beta   90.00
_cell.angle_gamma   90.00
#
_symmetry.space_group_name_H-M   'P 1'
#
loop_
_entity.id
_entity.type
_entity.pdbx_description
1 polymer ?
#
loop_
_entity_poly.entity_id
_entity_poly.type
_entity_poly.pdbx_seq_one_letter_code
_entity_poly.pdbx_strand_id
1 'polypeptide(L)'
;MTYYYRLGRIPHKRHTQFRQADGSLHHEEVMGIHGFAGIQSILYHLRPPTRVQRIEMLQRDPVDYEEQGPLRHRHFRTAGAPAGGDA
;
A
#
# COMPACT_ATOMS: atom_id res chain seq x y z
N MET A 1 9.46 -23.03 -3.42
CA MET A 1 8.00 -23.26 -3.29
C MET A 1 7.37 -22.00 -2.74
N THR A 2 6.30 -21.51 -3.35
CA THR A 2 5.64 -20.28 -2.89
C THR A 2 4.67 -20.61 -1.77
N TYR A 3 4.91 -20.06 -0.58
CA TYR A 3 4.01 -20.20 0.57
C TYR A 3 3.10 -18.97 0.63
N TYR A 4 1.80 -19.18 0.49
CA TYR A 4 0.84 -18.13 0.79
C TYR A 4 0.66 -18.06 2.30
N TYR A 5 1.00 -16.92 2.88
CA TYR A 5 0.74 -16.65 4.29
C TYR A 5 -0.42 -15.66 4.41
N ARG A 6 -1.22 -15.84 5.45
CA ARG A 6 -2.35 -14.98 5.75
C ARG A 6 -2.17 -14.40 7.13
N LEU A 7 -2.26 -13.07 7.25
CA LEU A 7 -2.36 -12.40 8.54
C LEU A 7 -3.77 -11.89 8.79
N GLY A 8 -4.16 -11.98 10.06
CA GLY A 8 -5.42 -11.44 10.52
C GLY A 8 -6.66 -12.15 9.96
N ARG A 9 -7.80 -11.48 10.16
CA ARG A 9 -9.10 -11.98 9.74
C ARG A 9 -9.45 -11.37 8.39
N ILE A 10 -9.81 -12.22 7.44
CA ILE A 10 -10.24 -11.88 6.09
C ILE A 10 -11.60 -12.56 5.90
N PRO A 11 -12.63 -11.83 5.45
CA PRO A 11 -13.94 -12.41 5.23
C PRO A 11 -13.88 -13.46 4.11
N HIS A 12 -14.65 -14.53 4.27
CA HIS A 12 -14.72 -15.61 3.29
C HIS A 12 -15.32 -15.14 1.95
N LYS A 13 -16.29 -14.22 2.00
CA LYS A 13 -16.94 -13.62 0.84
C LYS A 13 -16.54 -12.16 0.70
N ARG A 14 -16.39 -11.70 -0.55
CA ARG A 14 -16.26 -10.27 -0.87
C ARG A 14 -17.57 -9.53 -0.56
N HIS A 15 -17.46 -8.23 -0.26
CA HIS A 15 -18.59 -7.34 0.01
C HIS A 15 -19.58 -7.95 1.01
N THR A 16 -19.11 -8.13 2.23
CA THR A 16 -19.89 -8.72 3.33
C THR A 16 -19.85 -7.79 4.53
N GLN A 17 -20.87 -7.87 5.40
CA GLN A 17 -20.84 -7.19 6.68
C GLN A 17 -19.77 -7.81 7.56
N PHE A 18 -18.55 -7.28 7.47
CA PHE A 18 -17.43 -7.76 8.25
C PHE A 18 -17.38 -7.03 9.58
N ARG A 19 -17.65 -7.76 10.66
CA ARG A 19 -17.73 -7.22 12.02
C ARG A 19 -16.42 -7.41 12.80
N GLN A 20 -16.10 -6.41 13.59
CA GLN A 20 -15.05 -6.41 14.59
C GLN A 20 -15.46 -7.26 15.80
N ALA A 21 -14.51 -7.49 16.72
CA ALA A 21 -14.76 -8.28 17.93
C ALA A 21 -15.80 -7.63 18.88
N ASP A 22 -15.93 -6.31 18.84
CA ASP A 22 -16.90 -5.52 19.62
C ASP A 22 -18.30 -5.46 18.95
N GLY A 23 -18.48 -6.11 17.80
CA GLY A 23 -19.71 -6.11 17.02
C GLY A 23 -19.89 -4.92 16.09
N SER A 24 -19.01 -3.91 16.16
CA SER A 24 -18.98 -2.80 15.21
C SER A 24 -18.57 -3.28 13.81
N LEU A 25 -18.86 -2.48 12.78
CA LEU A 25 -18.47 -2.81 11.41
C LEU A 25 -17.06 -2.29 11.11
N HIS A 26 -16.31 -3.07 10.34
CA HIS A 26 -15.15 -2.54 9.64
C HIS A 26 -15.60 -1.52 8.60
N HIS A 27 -14.76 -0.51 8.35
CA HIS A 27 -15.00 0.45 7.27
C HIS A 27 -14.52 -0.14 5.94
N GLU A 28 -15.38 -0.14 4.93
CA GLU A 28 -15.08 -0.69 3.61
C GLU A 28 -14.56 0.40 2.66
N GLU A 29 -13.47 0.11 1.94
CA GLU A 29 -12.95 0.94 0.84
C GLU A 29 -12.75 0.08 -0.41
N VAL A 30 -13.29 0.54 -1.54
CA VAL A 30 -13.03 -0.08 -2.85
C VAL A 30 -11.78 0.57 -3.43
N MET A 31 -10.67 -0.18 -3.47
CA MET A 31 -9.41 0.26 -4.04
C MET A 31 -9.24 -0.34 -5.43
N GLY A 32 -9.26 0.51 -6.45
CA GLY A 32 -9.16 0.14 -7.87
C GLY A 32 -8.04 0.88 -8.58
N ILE A 33 -7.58 0.32 -9.71
CA ILE A 33 -6.51 0.90 -10.52
C ILE A 33 -6.98 2.04 -11.45
N HIS A 34 -8.23 2.00 -11.92
CA HIS A 34 -8.79 2.97 -12.87
C HIS A 34 -10.18 3.41 -12.43
N GLY A 35 -10.30 3.85 -11.17
CA GLY A 35 -11.58 4.20 -10.58
C GLY A 35 -12.51 2.98 -10.53
N PHE A 36 -13.54 2.98 -11.38
CA PHE A 36 -14.56 1.91 -11.46
C PHE A 36 -14.26 0.84 -12.53
N ALA A 37 -13.11 0.91 -13.20
CA ALA A 37 -12.69 -0.06 -14.20
C ALA A 37 -11.43 -0.83 -13.77
N GLY A 38 -11.32 -2.08 -14.25
CA GLY A 38 -10.16 -2.93 -14.04
C GLY A 38 -10.17 -3.72 -12.72
N ILE A 39 -8.97 -4.09 -12.27
CA ILE A 39 -8.80 -4.90 -11.06
C ILE A 39 -9.08 -4.04 -9.82
N GLN A 40 -9.93 -4.57 -8.95
CA GLN A 40 -10.29 -3.93 -7.69
C GLN A 40 -10.21 -4.90 -6.51
N SER A 41 -9.85 -4.34 -5.37
CA SER A 41 -9.84 -5.03 -4.08
C SER A 41 -10.69 -4.25 -3.08
N ILE A 42 -11.27 -4.97 -2.14
CA ILE A 42 -12.03 -4.38 -1.03
C ILE A 42 -11.13 -4.42 0.19
N LEU A 43 -10.83 -3.24 0.73
CA LEU A 43 -10.07 -3.08 1.97
C LEU A 43 -11.05 -2.91 3.13
N TYR A 44 -10.73 -3.53 4.27
CA TYR A 44 -11.49 -3.40 5.50
C TYR A 44 -10.62 -2.75 6.56
N HIS A 45 -11.01 -1.56 7.01
CA HIS A 45 -10.23 -0.74 7.93
C HIS A 45 -10.83 -0.78 9.34
N LEU A 46 -9.96 -0.65 10.35
CA LEU A 46 -10.38 -0.40 11.74
C LEU A 46 -10.88 1.03 11.96
N ARG A 47 -10.39 1.97 11.15
CA ARG A 47 -10.75 3.40 11.18
C ARG A 47 -10.91 3.88 9.74
N PRO A 48 -11.85 4.78 9.44
CA PRO A 48 -12.09 5.22 8.08
C PRO A 48 -10.88 6.04 7.57
N PRO A 49 -10.36 5.77 6.37
CA PRO A 49 -9.23 6.50 5.80
C PRO A 49 -9.57 7.98 5.51
N THR A 50 -10.86 8.31 5.42
CA THR A 50 -11.36 9.68 5.22
C THR A 50 -11.20 10.58 6.44
N ARG A 51 -10.78 10.05 7.59
CA ARG A 51 -10.56 10.84 8.81
C ARG A 51 -9.22 11.57 8.73
N VAL A 52 -9.20 12.67 7.99
CA VAL A 52 -8.03 13.54 7.80
C VAL A 52 -8.15 14.77 8.70
N GLN A 53 -7.12 15.07 9.50
CA GLN A 53 -7.11 16.25 10.38
C GLN A 53 -6.55 17.49 9.67
N ARG A 54 -5.47 17.34 8.92
CA ARG A 54 -4.77 18.42 8.22
C ARG A 54 -4.07 17.85 6.99
N ILE A 55 -4.06 18.63 5.91
CA ILE A 55 -3.26 18.37 4.72
C ILE A 55 -2.34 19.57 4.57
N GLU A 56 -1.03 19.33 4.58
CA GLU A 56 -0.04 20.37 4.36
C GLU A 56 1.04 19.85 3.42
N MET A 57 1.54 20.75 2.58
CA MET A 57 2.74 20.48 1.81
C MET A 57 3.92 20.63 2.74
N LEU A 58 4.66 19.55 2.98
CA LEU A 58 5.85 19.57 3.84
C LEU A 58 7.03 20.19 3.08
N GLN A 59 7.82 19.36 2.42
CA GLN A 59 8.93 19.78 1.58
C GLN A 59 8.81 19.08 0.24
N ARG A 60 9.09 19.83 -0.84
CA ARG A 60 9.25 19.23 -2.16
C ARG A 60 10.65 18.63 -2.21
N ASP A 61 10.71 17.30 -2.22
CA ASP A 61 11.95 16.57 -2.48
C ASP A 61 11.96 16.15 -3.96
N PRO A 62 12.69 16.86 -4.83
CA PRO A 62 12.77 16.49 -6.23
C PRO A 62 13.55 15.18 -6.36
N VAL A 63 12.98 14.20 -7.06
CA VAL A 63 13.72 13.00 -7.45
C VAL A 63 14.66 13.37 -8.59
N ASP A 64 15.96 13.19 -8.40
CA ASP A 64 16.94 13.34 -9.47
C ASP A 64 16.76 12.24 -10.50
N TYR A 65 16.24 12.60 -11.66
CA TYR A 65 16.12 11.69 -12.79
C TYR A 65 17.47 11.60 -13.50
N GLU A 66 17.84 10.39 -13.89
CA GLU A 66 19.00 10.18 -14.73
C GLU A 66 18.70 10.60 -16.17
N GLU A 67 19.72 11.11 -16.87
CA GLU A 67 19.61 11.42 -18.29
C GLU A 67 19.15 10.20 -19.09
N GLN A 68 18.22 10.42 -20.02
CA GLN A 68 17.77 9.35 -20.91
C GLN A 68 18.93 8.87 -21.79
N GLY A 69 19.19 7.57 -21.75
CA GLY A 69 20.23 6.95 -22.56
C GLY A 69 19.98 5.45 -22.77
N PRO A 70 20.89 4.76 -23.47
CA PRO A 70 20.79 3.31 -23.67
C PRO A 70 20.70 2.57 -22.33
N LEU A 71 19.95 1.46 -22.31
CA LEU A 71 19.87 0.59 -21.13
C LEU A 71 21.27 0.06 -20.78
N ARG A 72 21.64 0.17 -19.50
CA ARG A 72 22.93 -0.31 -18.96
C ARG A 72 22.66 -1.27 -17.83
N HIS A 73 23.44 -2.34 -17.75
CA HIS A 73 23.43 -3.21 -16.56
C HIS A 73 23.96 -2.42 -15.37
N ARG A 74 23.22 -2.41 -14.26
CA ARG A 74 23.63 -1.76 -13.02
C ARG A 74 23.89 -2.80 -11.95
N HIS A 75 25.08 -2.76 -11.37
CA HIS A 75 25.43 -3.56 -10.21
C HIS A 75 25.54 -2.63 -9.01
N PHE A 76 24.60 -2.78 -8.07
CA PHE A 76 24.64 -2.04 -6.80
C PHE A 76 25.55 -2.77 -5.82
N ARG A 77 26.61 -2.09 -5.35
CA ARG A 77 27.48 -2.60 -4.29
C ARG A 77 26.96 -2.14 -2.93
N THR A 78 26.14 -2.96 -2.31
CA THR A 78 25.52 -2.65 -1.01
C THR A 78 26.37 -3.02 0.19
N ALA A 79 27.50 -3.72 0.00
CA ALA A 79 28.36 -4.17 1.10
C ALA A 79 28.97 -3.04 1.94
N GLY A 80 29.17 -1.85 1.36
CA GLY A 80 29.64 -0.65 2.07
C GLY A 80 28.52 0.35 2.37
N ALA A 81 27.27 0.02 2.07
CA ALA A 81 26.15 0.90 2.38
C ALA A 81 25.95 0.94 3.90
N PRO A 82 25.69 2.11 4.49
CA PRO A 82 25.40 2.22 5.92
C PRO A 82 24.20 1.34 6.28
N ALA A 83 24.25 0.68 7.44
CA ALA A 83 23.12 -0.05 7.96
C ALA A 83 22.01 0.94 8.38
N GLY A 84 20.81 0.76 7.83
CA GLY A 84 19.64 1.61 8.09
C GLY A 84 18.98 2.13 6.82
N GLY A 85 17.85 2.82 7.00
CA GLY A 85 16.95 3.25 5.92
C GLY A 85 15.76 2.30 5.75
N ASP A 86 14.61 2.85 5.38
CA ASP A 86 13.45 2.08 4.95
C ASP A 86 13.61 1.79 3.45
N ALA A 87 13.51 0.52 3.07
CA ALA A 87 13.53 0.07 1.67
C ALA A 87 12.13 0.13 1.05
#